data_AF-A0A6S7IJU5-F1
#
_entry.id   AF-A0A6S7IJU5-F1
#
_cell.length_a   1.000
_cell.length_b   1.000
_cell.length_c   1.000
_cell.angle_alpha   90.00
_cell.angle_beta   90.00
_cell.angle_gamma   90.00
#
_symmetry.space_group_name_H-M   'P 1'
#
loop_
_entity.id
_entity.type
_entity.pdbx_description
1 polymer ?
#
loop_
_entity_poly.entity_id
_entity_poly.type
_entity_poly.pdbx_seq_one_letter_code
_entity_poly.pdbx_strand_id
1 'polypeptide(L)'
;MAVDPENQDMTFTLLSNGTLITARISKQLLTITNLKENGTVYVQVQDEMDGKNILILQVNAFECPCVHNGKCYQSKSIAYPVHPTDYFCQCEDPYTGDRCEIRSNPCDELPCYPGLECSTAQNSEGFTCEKCPTLFQGDGKQCELKPTEEKSSVASEMTLTDQKWDDQLKTKTSDVYKNLVSLLTIEIRNVYKNRAAFSYVIIKGFRRGSIIVEFDLIFTTKKVEDPLKPLMEVVETGKLGNMTVKMKTIPDETKDDSSEDKILGLDKTIFFVIVGAAVVFILMISVAIYLRIKRHRTHREANLRTRILNTSDKKAQGIAFRPAGQGSDEEMDLEVLDNEPLHLDEEIKIQP
;
A
#
# COMPACT_ATOMS: atom_id res chain seq x y z
N MET A 1 22.82 -35.37 31.57
CA MET A 1 22.02 -35.65 32.79
C MET A 1 22.77 -36.70 33.59
N ALA A 2 22.87 -36.55 34.91
CA ALA A 2 23.42 -37.60 35.76
C ALA A 2 22.38 -38.73 35.87
N VAL A 3 22.82 -39.97 35.81
CA VAL A 3 21.97 -41.16 35.89
C VAL A 3 22.60 -42.08 36.91
N ASP A 4 21.83 -42.41 37.95
CA ASP A 4 22.20 -43.45 38.89
C ASP A 4 21.72 -44.81 38.33
N PRO A 5 22.61 -45.82 38.17
CA PRO A 5 22.23 -47.13 37.65
C PRO A 5 21.16 -47.85 38.48
N GLU A 6 21.10 -47.57 39.78
CA GLU A 6 20.14 -48.14 40.73
C GLU A 6 18.88 -47.27 40.88
N ASN A 7 18.80 -46.16 40.12
CA ASN A 7 17.70 -45.19 40.08
C ASN A 7 17.35 -44.60 41.46
N GLN A 8 18.36 -44.36 42.30
CA GLN A 8 18.27 -43.75 43.62
C GLN A 8 18.42 -42.22 43.58
N ASP A 9 18.01 -41.56 44.65
CA ASP A 9 18.14 -40.11 44.77
C ASP A 9 19.61 -39.70 44.91
N MET A 10 20.05 -38.78 44.05
CA MET A 10 21.40 -38.24 44.06
C MET A 10 21.45 -36.89 44.75
N THR A 11 22.50 -36.66 45.53
CA THR A 11 22.79 -35.37 46.18
C THR A 11 23.81 -34.58 45.37
N PHE A 12 23.53 -33.29 45.16
CA PHE A 12 24.40 -32.38 44.40
C PHE A 12 24.98 -31.32 45.34
N THR A 13 26.31 -31.28 45.43
CA THR A 13 27.03 -30.36 46.33
C THR A 13 28.00 -29.49 45.54
N LEU A 14 28.00 -28.19 45.81
CA LEU A 14 29.00 -27.26 45.28
C LEU A 14 30.30 -27.39 46.07
N LEU A 15 31.41 -27.60 45.36
CA LEU A 15 32.74 -27.58 45.96
C LEU A 15 33.31 -26.15 45.91
N SER A 16 34.05 -25.78 46.96
CA SER A 16 34.68 -24.45 47.10
C SER A 16 35.85 -24.19 46.13
N ASN A 17 36.23 -25.18 45.33
CA ASN A 17 37.38 -25.12 44.43
C ASN A 17 37.08 -24.36 43.12
N GLY A 18 35.83 -24.01 42.88
CA GLY A 18 35.42 -23.19 41.74
C GLY A 18 35.76 -21.72 41.91
N THR A 19 35.90 -21.01 40.79
CA THR A 19 36.15 -19.56 40.79
C THR A 19 34.86 -18.73 40.93
N LEU A 20 33.70 -19.30 40.60
CA LEU A 20 32.41 -18.61 40.67
C LEU A 20 31.75 -18.76 42.04
N ILE A 21 32.11 -17.87 42.96
CA ILE A 21 31.63 -17.87 44.35
C ILE A 21 30.14 -17.58 44.53
N THR A 22 29.47 -17.01 43.50
CA THR A 22 28.03 -16.73 43.51
C THR A 22 27.18 -17.94 43.11
N ALA A 23 27.81 -19.05 42.71
CA ALA A 23 27.11 -20.27 42.36
C ALA A 23 26.35 -20.85 43.56
N ARG A 24 25.09 -21.24 43.34
CA ARG A 24 24.22 -21.89 44.32
C ARG A 24 23.52 -23.08 43.66
N ILE A 25 23.39 -24.18 44.39
CA ILE A 25 22.55 -25.31 43.98
C ILE A 25 21.35 -25.37 44.91
N SER A 26 20.15 -25.36 44.33
CA SER A 26 18.89 -25.55 45.05
C SER A 26 18.01 -26.47 44.23
N LYS A 27 17.54 -27.58 44.83
CA LYS A 27 16.68 -28.57 44.16
C LYS A 27 17.20 -28.97 42.77
N GLN A 28 18.49 -29.31 42.68
CA GLN A 28 19.19 -29.72 41.45
C GLN A 28 19.35 -28.61 40.37
N LEU A 29 18.88 -27.40 40.64
CA LEU A 29 19.11 -26.23 39.77
C LEU A 29 20.36 -25.48 40.22
N LEU A 30 21.32 -25.32 39.32
CA LEU A 30 22.48 -24.45 39.50
C LEU A 30 22.12 -23.03 39.08
N THR A 31 22.20 -22.08 40.01
CA THR A 31 22.02 -20.64 39.77
C THR A 31 23.34 -19.91 39.97
N ILE A 32 23.71 -19.06 39.01
CA ILE A 32 24.88 -18.20 39.09
C ILE A 32 24.40 -16.77 38.87
N THR A 33 24.62 -15.88 39.84
CA THR A 33 24.22 -14.48 39.76
C THR A 33 25.44 -13.59 39.56
N ASN A 34 25.25 -12.40 38.95
CA ASN A 34 26.30 -11.39 38.76
C ASN A 34 27.55 -11.92 38.06
N LEU A 35 27.38 -12.73 37.01
CA LEU A 35 28.48 -13.27 36.22
C LEU A 35 29.15 -12.14 35.40
N LYS A 36 30.38 -11.76 35.77
CA LYS A 36 31.16 -10.72 35.08
C LYS A 36 32.38 -11.25 34.35
N GLU A 37 32.94 -12.36 34.80
CA GLU A 37 34.16 -12.96 34.28
C GLU A 37 33.97 -14.45 34.08
N ASN A 38 34.74 -15.03 33.16
CA ASN A 38 34.76 -16.48 32.95
C ASN A 38 35.18 -17.19 34.24
N GLY A 39 34.63 -18.38 34.46
CA GLY A 39 34.96 -19.13 35.66
C GLY A 39 34.58 -20.59 35.59
N THR A 40 34.78 -21.26 36.72
CA THR A 40 34.53 -22.69 36.86
C THR A 40 33.68 -22.98 38.07
N VAL A 41 32.79 -23.97 37.93
CA VAL A 41 31.98 -24.52 39.01
C VAL A 41 32.26 -26.01 39.09
N TYR A 42 32.53 -26.49 40.30
CA TYR A 42 32.75 -27.90 40.60
C TYR A 42 31.52 -28.42 41.34
N VAL A 43 30.82 -29.38 40.73
CA VAL A 43 29.64 -30.00 41.30
C VAL A 43 29.98 -31.44 41.63
N GLN A 44 29.98 -31.78 42.91
CA GLN A 44 30.05 -33.16 43.36
C GLN A 44 28.65 -33.76 43.34
N VAL A 45 28.50 -34.91 42.68
CA VAL A 45 27.32 -35.76 42.75
C VAL A 45 27.66 -36.92 43.66
N GLN A 46 26.80 -37.21 44.63
CA GLN A 46 26.96 -38.32 45.56
C GLN A 46 25.67 -39.14 45.65
N ASP A 47 25.80 -40.46 45.53
CA ASP A 47 24.71 -41.43 45.71
C ASP A 47 24.50 -41.77 47.20
N GLU A 48 23.44 -42.54 47.51
CA GLU A 48 23.13 -42.96 48.89
C GLU A 48 24.15 -43.96 49.48
N MET A 49 24.98 -44.58 48.62
CA MET A 49 26.03 -45.54 48.98
C MET A 49 27.42 -44.88 49.08
N ASP A 50 27.46 -43.55 49.20
CA ASP A 50 28.68 -42.72 49.28
C ASP A 50 29.59 -42.73 48.03
N GLY A 51 29.12 -43.25 46.91
CA GLY A 51 29.76 -43.11 45.60
C GLY A 51 29.78 -41.64 45.18
N LYS A 52 30.95 -41.13 44.76
CA LYS A 52 31.16 -39.71 44.44
C LYS A 52 31.73 -39.54 43.04
N ASN A 53 31.20 -38.56 42.32
CA ASN A 53 31.76 -38.10 41.05
C ASN A 53 31.74 -36.56 41.01
N ILE A 54 32.63 -35.96 40.22
CA ILE A 54 32.78 -34.50 40.13
C ILE A 54 32.59 -34.06 38.68
N LEU A 55 31.62 -33.17 38.46
CA LEU A 55 31.41 -32.46 37.22
C LEU A 55 32.09 -31.09 37.29
N ILE A 56 32.92 -30.78 36.30
CA ILE A 56 33.58 -29.48 36.16
C ILE A 56 32.88 -28.72 35.04
N LEU A 57 32.24 -27.61 35.38
CA LEU A 57 31.57 -26.73 34.43
C LEU A 57 32.42 -25.50 34.18
N GLN A 58 32.81 -25.28 32.92
CA GLN A 58 33.38 -24.02 32.46
C GLN A 58 32.22 -23.10 32.06
N VAL A 59 32.17 -21.93 32.70
CA VAL A 59 31.13 -20.93 32.51
C VAL A 59 31.80 -19.69 31.91
N ASN A 60 31.37 -19.31 30.72
CA ASN A 60 31.87 -18.12 30.05
C ASN A 60 30.91 -16.96 30.29
N ALA A 61 31.45 -15.85 30.79
CA ALA A 61 30.74 -14.58 30.86
C ALA A 61 30.83 -13.90 29.49
N PHE A 62 29.68 -13.59 28.90
CA PHE A 62 29.63 -12.83 27.65
C PHE A 62 29.02 -11.47 27.94
N GLU A 63 29.77 -10.42 27.58
CA GLU A 63 29.24 -9.07 27.58
C GLU A 63 28.28 -8.91 26.39
N CYS A 64 27.16 -8.22 26.61
CA CYS A 64 26.20 -7.88 25.57
C CYS A 64 26.94 -7.22 24.38
N PRO A 65 26.93 -7.82 23.17
CA PRO A 65 27.67 -7.30 22.03
C PRO A 65 26.92 -6.15 21.34
N CYS A 66 25.67 -5.90 21.72
CA CYS A 66 24.81 -4.89 21.14
C CYS A 66 25.32 -3.49 21.46
N VAL A 67 25.31 -2.60 20.47
CA VAL A 67 25.66 -1.19 20.63
C VAL A 67 24.41 -0.31 20.66
N HIS A 68 24.58 1.00 20.89
CA HIS A 68 23.49 1.99 20.92
C HIS A 68 22.29 1.59 21.79
N ASN A 69 22.55 1.06 22.99
CA ASN A 69 21.55 0.57 23.94
C ASN A 69 20.69 -0.61 23.45
N GLY A 70 21.15 -1.36 22.45
CA GLY A 70 20.51 -2.60 22.03
C GLY A 70 20.42 -3.60 23.19
N LYS A 71 19.28 -4.29 23.28
CA LYS A 71 19.00 -5.28 24.34
C LYS A 71 19.38 -6.68 23.85
N CYS A 72 20.12 -7.44 24.65
CA CYS A 72 20.53 -8.79 24.29
C CYS A 72 19.51 -9.82 24.78
N TYR A 73 19.12 -10.71 23.88
CA TYR A 73 18.21 -11.80 24.19
C TYR A 73 18.85 -13.13 23.81
N GLN A 74 18.57 -14.14 24.64
CA GLN A 74 18.98 -15.51 24.41
C GLN A 74 17.92 -16.23 23.56
N SER A 75 18.35 -17.08 22.61
CA SER A 75 17.46 -17.90 21.80
C SER A 75 16.76 -18.99 22.63
N LYS A 76 15.52 -19.31 22.28
CA LYS A 76 14.64 -20.21 23.07
C LYS A 76 15.08 -21.69 23.12
N SER A 77 16.04 -22.11 22.29
CA SER A 77 16.44 -23.52 22.21
C SER A 77 17.94 -23.64 22.03
N ILE A 78 18.66 -23.54 23.15
CA ILE A 78 20.11 -23.63 23.15
C ILE A 78 20.54 -25.00 23.65
N ALA A 79 21.28 -25.71 22.81
CA ALA A 79 21.98 -26.91 23.19
C ALA A 79 23.32 -26.52 23.83
N TYR A 80 23.70 -27.20 24.90
CA TYR A 80 25.03 -27.02 25.48
C TYR A 80 26.09 -27.67 24.57
N PRO A 81 27.25 -27.02 24.32
CA PRO A 81 27.70 -25.74 24.85
C PRO A 81 27.08 -24.51 24.16
N VAL A 82 26.84 -23.44 24.92
CA VAL A 82 26.28 -22.18 24.43
C VAL A 82 27.31 -21.45 23.54
N HIS A 83 26.88 -20.96 22.39
CA HIS A 83 27.66 -20.17 21.45
C HIS A 83 27.22 -18.69 21.42
N PRO A 84 28.10 -17.74 21.05
CA PRO A 84 27.72 -16.33 20.91
C PRO A 84 26.58 -16.09 19.92
N THR A 85 26.44 -16.96 18.90
CA THR A 85 25.35 -16.93 17.92
C THR A 85 23.98 -17.28 18.49
N ASP A 86 23.94 -17.82 19.71
CA ASP A 86 22.69 -18.13 20.40
C ASP A 86 22.04 -16.89 21.01
N TYR A 87 22.71 -15.75 20.94
CA TYR A 87 22.23 -14.45 21.39
C TYR A 87 21.97 -13.53 20.19
N PHE A 88 20.91 -12.73 20.28
CA PHE A 88 20.59 -11.72 19.27
C PHE A 88 20.29 -10.37 19.94
N CYS A 89 20.48 -9.30 19.19
CA CYS A 89 20.19 -7.95 19.64
C CYS A 89 18.81 -7.52 19.17
N GLN A 90 18.01 -7.00 20.10
CA GLN A 90 16.86 -6.18 19.76
C GLN A 90 17.30 -4.72 19.75
N CYS A 91 17.22 -4.11 18.57
CA CYS A 91 17.62 -2.72 18.37
C CYS A 91 16.49 -1.77 18.71
N GLU A 92 16.86 -0.62 19.27
CA GLU A 92 15.96 0.51 19.43
C GLU A 92 16.05 1.41 18.19
N ASP A 93 14.91 1.90 17.71
CA ASP A 93 14.88 2.82 16.58
C ASP A 93 15.75 4.07 16.87
N PRO A 94 16.52 4.57 15.89
CA PRO A 94 16.53 4.19 14.48
C PRO A 94 17.62 3.14 14.12
N TYR A 95 18.14 2.36 15.06
CA TYR A 95 19.26 1.46 14.80
C TYR A 95 18.81 0.07 14.32
N THR A 96 19.60 -0.55 13.44
CA THR A 96 19.42 -1.87 12.85
C THR A 96 20.76 -2.59 12.73
N GLY A 97 20.75 -3.82 12.20
CA GLY A 97 21.91 -4.71 12.13
C GLY A 97 21.98 -5.71 13.28
N ASP A 98 22.81 -6.74 13.15
CA ASP A 98 22.89 -7.84 14.13
C ASP A 98 23.34 -7.37 15.51
N ARG A 99 24.04 -6.23 15.59
CA ARG A 99 24.51 -5.61 16.83
C ARG A 99 23.97 -4.20 17.03
N CYS A 100 22.99 -3.74 16.25
CA CYS A 100 22.45 -2.38 16.29
C CYS A 100 23.46 -1.28 15.91
N GLU A 101 24.44 -1.63 15.08
CA GLU A 101 25.52 -0.75 14.64
C GLU A 101 25.14 0.16 13.47
N ILE A 102 24.10 -0.20 12.72
CA ILE A 102 23.64 0.55 11.56
C ILE A 102 22.58 1.54 12.02
N ARG A 103 22.75 2.83 11.72
CA ARG A 103 21.68 3.81 11.90
C ARG A 103 20.84 3.83 10.62
N SER A 104 19.59 3.40 10.70
CA SER A 104 18.66 3.40 9.57
C SER A 104 18.47 4.82 9.06
N ASN A 105 18.47 4.99 7.74
CA ASN A 105 18.19 6.27 7.12
C ASN A 105 16.67 6.44 7.02
N PRO A 106 16.07 7.40 7.75
CA PRO A 106 14.63 7.63 7.71
C PRO A 106 14.09 8.03 6.33
N CYS A 107 14.96 8.46 5.41
CA CYS A 107 14.58 8.81 4.04
C CYS A 107 14.41 7.59 3.11
N ASP A 108 14.87 6.40 3.50
CA ASP A 108 14.82 5.20 2.64
C ASP A 108 13.37 4.73 2.41
N GLU A 109 12.49 4.97 3.37
CA GLU A 109 11.04 4.69 3.29
C GLU A 109 10.27 5.75 2.47
N LEU A 110 10.97 6.70 1.84
CA LEU A 110 10.41 7.80 1.07
C LEU A 110 9.29 8.56 1.81
N PRO A 111 9.56 9.11 3.01
CA PRO A 111 8.52 9.76 3.82
C PRO A 111 8.07 11.12 3.27
N CYS A 112 8.83 11.70 2.34
CA CYS A 112 8.51 12.97 1.70
C CYS A 112 7.64 12.79 0.47
N TYR A 113 6.90 13.84 0.11
CA TYR A 113 6.10 13.85 -1.10
C TYR A 113 6.97 13.54 -2.33
N PRO A 114 6.49 12.77 -3.33
CA PRO A 114 7.36 12.16 -4.33
C PRO A 114 8.38 13.11 -4.97
N GLY A 115 9.64 12.69 -5.01
CA GLY A 115 10.73 13.47 -5.55
C GLY A 115 11.01 14.84 -4.92
N LEU A 116 10.43 15.16 -3.76
CA LEU A 116 10.92 16.20 -2.86
C LEU A 116 12.18 15.73 -2.14
N GLU A 117 13.11 16.66 -1.89
CA GLU A 117 14.35 16.34 -1.19
C GLU A 117 14.08 15.94 0.26
N CYS A 118 14.62 14.79 0.68
CA CYS A 118 14.59 14.31 2.06
C CYS A 118 15.98 14.44 2.67
N SER A 119 16.06 14.97 3.89
CA SER A 119 17.32 15.12 4.63
C SER A 119 17.15 14.63 6.06
N THR A 120 18.16 13.94 6.59
CA THR A 120 18.19 13.56 8.00
C THR A 120 18.26 14.80 8.89
N ALA A 121 17.49 14.83 9.99
CA ALA A 121 17.39 15.96 10.90
C ALA A 121 17.43 15.51 12.37
N GLN A 122 17.85 16.41 13.26
CA GLN A 122 17.81 16.20 14.72
C GLN A 122 16.48 16.69 15.32
N ASN A 123 15.37 16.20 14.79
CA ASN A 123 14.03 16.42 15.33
C ASN A 123 13.46 15.08 15.83
N SER A 124 12.25 15.10 16.40
CA SER A 124 11.56 13.90 16.88
C SER A 124 11.31 12.84 15.80
N GLU A 125 11.33 13.24 14.53
CA GLU A 125 11.06 12.35 13.39
C GLU A 125 12.34 11.81 12.73
N GLY A 126 13.49 12.41 12.99
CA GLY A 126 14.78 12.03 12.39
C GLY A 126 15.02 12.55 10.96
N PHE A 127 14.03 13.20 10.31
CA PHE A 127 14.15 13.73 8.95
C PHE A 127 13.36 15.05 8.76
N THR A 128 13.65 15.74 7.66
CA THR A 128 12.91 16.90 7.17
C THR A 128 12.70 16.76 5.66
N CYS A 129 11.58 17.29 5.17
CA CYS A 129 11.27 17.34 3.74
C CYS A 129 11.47 18.74 3.17
N GLU A 130 11.78 18.81 1.87
CA GLU A 130 11.65 20.03 1.08
C GLU A 130 10.23 20.59 1.20
N LYS A 131 10.09 21.92 1.08
CA LYS A 131 8.77 22.56 1.06
C LYS A 131 7.98 22.12 -0.17
N CYS A 132 6.66 22.09 -0.04
CA CYS A 132 5.79 21.80 -1.18
C CYS A 132 6.06 22.75 -2.36
N PRO A 133 6.00 22.25 -3.61
CA PRO A 133 6.21 23.06 -4.80
C PRO A 133 5.22 24.23 -4.90
N THR A 134 5.54 25.23 -5.72
CA THR A 134 4.62 26.34 -6.03
C THR A 134 3.28 25.78 -6.50
N LEU A 135 2.16 26.41 -6.10
CA LEU A 135 0.78 25.93 -6.27
C LEU A 135 0.36 24.76 -5.39
N PHE A 136 1.25 24.15 -4.61
CA PHE A 136 0.88 23.12 -3.63
C PHE A 136 0.87 23.70 -2.21
N GLN A 137 0.13 23.05 -1.31
CA GLN A 137 0.09 23.34 0.13
C GLN A 137 0.29 22.07 0.94
N GLY A 138 0.94 22.20 2.09
CA GLY A 138 1.20 21.10 3.00
C GLY A 138 2.56 21.25 3.69
N ASP A 139 3.04 20.16 4.29
CA ASP A 139 4.23 20.12 5.14
C ASP A 139 5.46 19.49 4.46
N GLY A 140 5.36 19.15 3.18
CA GLY A 140 6.41 18.47 2.42
C GLY A 140 6.34 16.94 2.49
N LYS A 141 5.60 16.37 3.45
CA LYS A 141 5.24 14.94 3.46
C LYS A 141 3.98 14.71 2.66
N GLN A 142 3.01 15.60 2.84
CA GLN A 142 1.78 15.67 2.06
C GLN A 142 1.72 17.01 1.36
N CYS A 143 1.49 17.00 0.05
CA CYS A 143 1.32 18.20 -0.75
C CYS A 143 0.07 18.08 -1.62
N GLU A 144 -0.83 19.06 -1.48
CA GLU A 144 -2.09 19.13 -2.22
C GLU A 144 -2.10 20.33 -3.16
N LEU A 145 -2.59 20.15 -4.38
CA LEU A 145 -2.69 21.22 -5.36
C LEU A 145 -3.77 22.23 -4.93
N LYS A 146 -3.39 23.50 -4.82
CA LYS A 146 -4.31 24.60 -4.50
C LYS A 146 -5.33 24.80 -5.64
N PRO A 147 -6.62 25.02 -5.32
CA PRO A 147 -7.60 25.45 -6.31
C PRO A 147 -7.23 26.86 -6.79
N THR A 148 -6.78 26.99 -8.04
CA THR A 148 -6.52 28.28 -8.68
C THR A 148 -6.83 28.22 -10.17
N GLU A 149 -7.36 29.33 -10.70
CA GLU A 149 -7.66 29.53 -12.11
C GLU A 149 -6.43 29.96 -12.92
N GLU A 150 -5.35 30.39 -12.26
CA GLU A 150 -4.12 30.89 -12.89
C GLU A 150 -3.06 29.80 -13.02
N LYS A 151 -3.41 28.65 -13.58
CA LYS A 151 -2.48 27.56 -13.85
C LYS A 151 -2.77 26.88 -15.18
N SER A 152 -1.82 26.12 -15.68
CA SER A 152 -2.05 25.16 -16.76
C SER A 152 -1.56 23.77 -16.37
N SER A 153 -2.20 22.75 -16.94
CA SER A 153 -1.89 21.34 -16.74
C SER A 153 -1.78 20.70 -18.11
N VAL A 154 -0.63 20.11 -18.40
CA VAL A 154 -0.35 19.47 -19.69
C VAL A 154 -0.21 17.98 -19.46
N ALA A 155 -1.21 17.22 -19.91
CA ALA A 155 -1.19 15.77 -19.86
C ALA A 155 -0.29 15.21 -20.96
N SER A 156 0.51 14.21 -20.62
CA SER A 156 1.39 13.53 -21.58
C SER A 156 1.70 12.09 -21.15
N GLU A 157 2.35 11.36 -22.06
CA GLU A 157 2.80 10.00 -21.82
C GLU A 157 4.21 9.78 -22.35
N MET A 158 4.94 8.90 -21.65
CA MET A 158 6.25 8.42 -22.09
C MET A 158 6.40 6.94 -21.77
N THR A 159 7.38 6.28 -22.38
CA THR A 159 7.58 4.83 -22.32
C THR A 159 8.99 4.53 -21.82
N LEU A 160 9.12 3.74 -20.75
CA LEU A 160 10.42 3.27 -20.22
C LEU A 160 10.84 1.98 -20.93
N THR A 161 11.78 2.11 -21.87
CA THR A 161 12.12 1.01 -22.81
C THR A 161 13.07 -0.04 -22.27
N ASP A 162 13.84 0.29 -21.24
CA ASP A 162 14.77 -0.61 -20.56
C ASP A 162 14.16 -1.32 -19.34
N GLN A 163 12.94 -0.94 -18.95
CA GLN A 163 12.24 -1.52 -17.81
C GLN A 163 11.21 -2.56 -18.25
N LYS A 164 11.07 -3.61 -17.44
CA LYS A 164 10.03 -4.65 -17.61
C LYS A 164 8.86 -4.36 -16.69
N TRP A 165 7.66 -4.66 -17.18
CA TRP A 165 6.45 -4.52 -16.39
C TRP A 165 6.48 -5.40 -15.13
N ASP A 166 6.20 -4.79 -13.98
CA ASP A 166 5.91 -5.46 -12.70
C ASP A 166 4.43 -5.23 -12.35
N ASP A 167 3.71 -6.29 -11.98
CA ASP A 167 2.30 -6.20 -11.63
C ASP A 167 2.04 -5.39 -10.34
N GLN A 168 3.05 -5.19 -9.49
CA GLN A 168 2.99 -4.29 -8.33
C GLN A 168 2.82 -2.81 -8.74
N LEU A 169 3.14 -2.45 -9.99
CA LEU A 169 2.87 -1.12 -10.55
C LEU A 169 1.39 -0.81 -10.73
N LYS A 170 0.49 -1.81 -10.56
CA LYS A 170 -0.96 -1.57 -10.49
C LYS A 170 -1.38 -1.00 -9.14
N THR A 171 -0.60 -1.25 -8.09
CA THR A 171 -0.94 -0.97 -6.71
C THR A 171 -0.18 0.27 -6.25
N LYS A 172 -0.89 1.40 -6.08
CA LYS A 172 -0.27 2.70 -5.73
C LYS A 172 0.48 2.70 -4.39
N THR A 173 0.16 1.76 -3.51
CA THR A 173 0.76 1.62 -2.18
C THR A 173 1.99 0.72 -2.16
N SER A 174 2.30 0.01 -3.25
CA SER A 174 3.48 -0.87 -3.31
C SER A 174 4.76 -0.05 -3.34
N ASP A 175 5.83 -0.60 -2.79
CA ASP A 175 7.13 0.08 -2.77
C ASP A 175 7.70 0.20 -4.19
N VAL A 176 7.46 -0.79 -5.05
CA VAL A 176 7.81 -0.73 -6.48
C VAL A 176 7.15 0.47 -7.17
N TYR A 177 5.86 0.71 -6.90
CA TYR A 177 5.15 1.88 -7.45
C TYR A 177 5.70 3.19 -6.89
N LYS A 178 5.82 3.31 -5.56
CA LYS A 178 6.29 4.54 -4.90
C LYS A 178 7.70 4.92 -5.33
N ASN A 179 8.60 3.93 -5.38
CA ASN A 179 9.99 4.12 -5.82
C ASN A 179 10.05 4.64 -7.25
N LEU A 180 9.30 4.01 -8.18
CA LEU A 180 9.31 4.45 -9.57
C LEU A 180 8.70 5.85 -9.73
N VAL A 181 7.60 6.16 -9.04
CA VAL A 181 7.00 7.51 -9.03
C VAL A 181 8.00 8.55 -8.49
N SER A 182 8.68 8.25 -7.39
CA SER A 182 9.67 9.16 -6.80
C SER A 182 10.83 9.42 -7.77
N LEU A 183 11.43 8.36 -8.33
CA LEU A 183 12.53 8.49 -9.28
C LEU A 183 12.15 9.31 -10.52
N LEU A 184 11.01 9.00 -11.15
CA LEU A 184 10.54 9.74 -12.31
C LEU A 184 10.27 11.21 -11.98
N THR A 185 9.71 11.48 -10.80
CA THR A 185 9.43 12.84 -10.35
C THR A 185 10.72 13.63 -10.15
N ILE A 186 11.76 13.05 -9.52
CA ILE A 186 13.08 13.67 -9.36
C ILE A 186 13.67 14.03 -10.73
N GLU A 187 13.74 13.06 -11.64
CA GLU A 187 14.36 13.28 -12.94
C GLU A 187 13.63 14.33 -13.78
N ILE A 188 12.29 14.29 -13.82
CA ILE A 188 11.50 15.30 -14.54
C ILE A 188 11.68 16.67 -13.89
N ARG A 189 11.62 16.78 -12.55
CA ARG A 189 11.88 18.06 -11.85
C ARG A 189 13.26 18.63 -12.20
N ASN A 190 14.27 17.77 -12.30
CA ASN A 190 15.62 18.18 -12.68
C ASN A 190 15.70 18.74 -14.11
N VAL A 191 14.92 18.18 -15.05
CA VAL A 191 14.81 18.72 -16.43
C VAL A 191 14.22 20.13 -16.42
N TYR A 192 13.21 20.39 -15.59
CA TYR A 192 12.52 21.68 -15.54
C TYR A 192 13.07 22.69 -14.51
N LYS A 193 14.17 22.38 -13.81
CA LYS A 193 14.71 23.23 -12.72
C LYS A 193 14.96 24.70 -13.09
N ASN A 194 15.24 24.97 -14.37
CA ASN A 194 15.53 26.32 -14.89
C ASN A 194 14.30 27.01 -15.51
N ARG A 195 13.10 26.41 -15.46
CA ARG A 195 11.86 26.98 -15.99
C ARG A 195 11.03 27.56 -14.85
N ALA A 196 11.06 28.89 -14.69
CA ALA A 196 10.35 29.57 -13.59
C ALA A 196 8.82 29.33 -13.56
N ALA A 197 8.20 29.05 -14.70
CA ALA A 197 6.77 28.74 -14.78
C ALA A 197 6.44 27.29 -14.37
N PHE A 198 7.43 26.39 -14.32
CA PHE A 198 7.20 25.01 -13.91
C PHE A 198 6.95 24.94 -12.41
N SER A 199 5.86 24.29 -12.03
CA SER A 199 5.50 24.04 -10.64
C SER A 199 5.91 22.62 -10.25
N TYR A 200 5.35 21.60 -10.93
CA TYR A 200 5.53 20.21 -10.54
C TYR A 200 5.08 19.21 -11.61
N VAL A 201 5.37 17.91 -11.42
CA VAL A 201 4.88 16.81 -12.24
C VAL A 201 4.06 15.82 -11.41
N ILE A 202 2.89 15.43 -11.89
CA ILE A 202 2.02 14.45 -11.23
C ILE A 202 2.01 13.17 -12.05
N ILE A 203 2.59 12.09 -11.53
CA ILE A 203 2.46 10.76 -12.14
C ILE A 203 1.07 10.19 -11.83
N LYS A 204 0.26 9.95 -12.87
CA LYS A 204 -1.12 9.47 -12.75
C LYS A 204 -1.18 7.97 -12.55
N GLY A 205 -0.28 7.24 -13.20
CA GLY A 205 -0.14 5.80 -13.10
C GLY A 205 0.75 5.23 -14.21
N PHE A 206 0.77 3.89 -14.27
CA PHE A 206 1.56 3.11 -15.21
C PHE A 206 0.67 2.15 -15.99
N ARG A 207 0.95 1.95 -17.27
CA ARG A 207 0.27 0.95 -18.12
C ARG A 207 1.24 -0.08 -18.70
N ARG A 208 0.68 -1.26 -18.98
CA ARG A 208 1.40 -2.40 -19.58
C ARG A 208 1.99 -2.04 -20.93
N GLY A 209 3.17 -2.61 -21.20
CA GLY A 209 4.06 -2.27 -22.31
C GLY A 209 5.48 -2.17 -21.77
N SER A 210 6.37 -1.48 -22.48
CA SER A 210 7.63 -0.95 -21.93
C SER A 210 7.33 0.17 -20.92
N ILE A 211 6.65 -0.16 -19.81
CA ILE A 211 6.07 0.73 -18.79
C ILE A 211 5.69 2.11 -19.34
N ILE A 212 4.43 2.24 -19.77
CA ILE A 212 3.92 3.54 -20.22
C ILE A 212 3.57 4.37 -18.97
N VAL A 213 4.22 5.50 -18.81
CA VAL A 213 4.02 6.46 -17.72
C VAL A 213 3.04 7.52 -18.18
N GLU A 214 1.93 7.69 -17.47
CA GLU A 214 0.97 8.77 -17.67
C GLU A 214 1.23 9.87 -16.63
N PHE A 215 1.37 11.12 -17.06
CA PHE A 215 1.70 12.22 -16.16
C PHE A 215 1.12 13.57 -16.61
N ASP A 216 0.95 14.47 -15.64
CA ASP A 216 0.58 15.86 -15.87
C ASP A 216 1.73 16.77 -15.46
N LEU A 217 2.14 17.69 -16.34
CA LEU A 217 3.02 18.80 -15.99
C LEU A 217 2.19 20.00 -15.54
N ILE A 218 2.50 20.55 -14.38
CA ILE A 218 1.79 21.66 -13.76
C ILE A 218 2.64 22.92 -13.89
N PHE A 219 2.01 24.00 -14.37
CA PHE A 219 2.65 25.30 -14.53
C PHE A 219 1.87 26.41 -13.84
N THR A 220 2.60 27.43 -13.37
CA THR A 220 2.07 28.61 -12.67
C THR A 220 1.42 29.64 -13.60
N THR A 221 1.42 29.40 -14.90
CA THR A 221 0.84 30.30 -15.91
C THR A 221 -0.22 29.57 -16.73
N LYS A 222 -1.21 30.31 -17.24
CA LYS A 222 -2.31 29.76 -18.08
C LYS A 222 -1.84 29.29 -19.47
N LYS A 223 -0.79 29.91 -20.00
CA LYS A 223 -0.19 29.54 -21.30
C LYS A 223 1.31 29.38 -21.10
N VAL A 224 1.82 28.27 -21.62
CA VAL A 224 3.25 27.93 -21.63
C VAL A 224 3.57 27.53 -23.05
N GLU A 225 4.60 28.15 -23.60
CA GLU A 225 5.11 27.81 -24.94
C GLU A 225 5.94 26.53 -24.86
N ASP A 226 5.62 25.59 -25.75
CA ASP A 226 6.25 24.27 -25.90
C ASP A 226 6.55 23.57 -24.56
N PRO A 227 5.52 23.25 -23.76
CA PRO A 227 5.69 22.72 -22.40
C PRO A 227 6.47 21.41 -22.35
N LEU A 228 6.41 20.59 -23.41
CA LEU A 228 7.09 19.29 -23.50
C LEU A 228 8.49 19.36 -24.12
N LYS A 229 8.89 20.50 -24.70
CA LYS A 229 10.18 20.63 -25.40
C LYS A 229 11.39 20.23 -24.54
N PRO A 230 11.51 20.67 -23.26
CA PRO A 230 12.64 20.25 -22.42
C PRO A 230 12.73 18.73 -22.23
N LEU A 231 11.60 18.04 -22.09
CA LEU A 231 11.59 16.58 -22.01
C LEU A 231 11.95 15.92 -23.34
N MET A 232 11.48 16.48 -24.46
CA MET A 232 11.82 15.96 -25.79
C MET A 232 13.32 16.05 -26.07
N GLU A 233 13.97 17.17 -25.75
CA GLU A 233 15.43 17.34 -25.90
C GLU A 233 16.21 16.30 -25.08
N VAL A 234 15.74 15.97 -23.87
CA VAL A 234 16.36 14.95 -23.02
C VAL A 234 16.10 13.54 -23.58
N VAL A 235 14.89 13.28 -24.06
CA VAL A 235 14.52 12.01 -24.70
C VAL A 235 15.29 11.77 -26.01
N GLU A 236 15.65 12.81 -26.76
CA GLU A 236 16.50 12.70 -27.96
C GLU A 236 17.90 12.17 -27.64
N THR A 237 18.43 12.48 -26.45
CA THR A 237 19.68 11.88 -25.95
C THR A 237 19.52 10.41 -25.53
N GLY A 238 18.27 9.94 -25.46
CA GLY A 238 17.88 8.59 -25.10
C GLY A 238 17.83 8.31 -23.59
N LYS A 239 18.06 9.31 -22.74
CA LYS A 239 18.16 9.11 -21.28
C LYS A 239 17.44 10.18 -20.46
N LEU A 240 16.67 9.74 -19.47
CA LEU A 240 16.13 10.55 -18.39
C LEU A 240 16.74 10.04 -17.08
N GLY A 241 17.78 10.73 -16.60
CA GLY A 241 18.67 10.18 -15.57
C GLY A 241 19.32 8.89 -16.04
N ASN A 242 19.07 7.80 -15.31
CA ASN A 242 19.55 6.46 -15.65
C ASN A 242 18.55 5.60 -16.45
N MET A 243 17.38 6.14 -16.81
CA MET A 243 16.32 5.41 -17.51
C MET A 243 16.32 5.73 -19.01
N THR A 244 16.02 4.73 -19.84
CA THR A 244 15.91 4.88 -21.30
C THR A 244 14.46 5.14 -21.68
N VAL A 245 14.17 6.35 -22.15
CA VAL A 245 12.80 6.81 -22.37
C VAL A 245 12.52 7.04 -23.85
N LYS A 246 11.30 6.73 -24.28
CA LYS A 246 10.74 7.19 -25.56
C LYS A 246 9.48 8.02 -25.30
N MET A 247 9.35 9.11 -26.03
CA MET A 247 8.16 9.94 -26.01
C MET A 247 7.46 9.81 -27.36
N LYS A 248 6.13 9.70 -27.33
CA LYS A 248 5.35 9.76 -28.56
C LYS A 248 5.12 11.22 -28.89
N THR A 249 5.76 11.71 -29.94
CA THR A 249 5.34 12.96 -30.57
C THR A 249 3.95 12.73 -31.12
N ILE A 250 2.94 13.38 -30.53
CA ILE A 250 1.68 13.59 -31.23
C ILE A 250 2.05 14.57 -32.35
N PRO A 251 1.91 14.22 -33.63
CA PRO A 251 2.15 15.16 -34.71
C PRO A 251 1.29 16.40 -34.47
N ASP A 252 1.95 17.56 -34.41
CA ASP A 252 1.31 18.85 -34.49
C ASP A 252 0.52 18.88 -35.79
N GLU A 253 -0.80 18.66 -35.72
CA GLU A 253 -1.70 18.99 -36.81
C GLU A 253 -1.69 20.51 -36.92
N THR A 254 -0.69 20.98 -37.67
CA THR A 254 -0.61 22.24 -38.41
C THR A 254 -1.39 23.40 -37.80
N LYS A 255 -0.64 24.44 -37.42
CA LYS A 255 -1.06 25.84 -37.58
C LYS A 255 -1.84 25.99 -38.89
N ASP A 256 -3.15 25.99 -38.80
CA ASP A 256 -4.00 26.61 -39.80
C ASP A 256 -4.87 27.64 -39.08
N ASP A 257 -4.83 28.81 -39.67
CA ASP A 257 -5.48 30.01 -39.23
C ASP A 257 -7.00 29.83 -39.40
N SER A 258 -7.75 30.43 -38.49
CA SER A 258 -9.21 30.64 -38.56
C SER A 258 -10.16 29.47 -38.27
N SER A 259 -11.20 29.86 -37.53
CA SER A 259 -12.53 29.25 -37.34
C SER A 259 -12.69 28.18 -36.25
N GLU A 260 -13.26 28.66 -35.14
CA GLU A 260 -14.10 27.91 -34.22
C GLU A 260 -15.12 27.03 -34.96
N ASP A 261 -15.57 25.97 -34.27
CA ASP A 261 -16.77 25.15 -34.54
C ASP A 261 -16.66 23.94 -35.48
N LYS A 262 -16.18 22.80 -34.95
CA LYS A 262 -16.58 21.47 -35.43
C LYS A 262 -17.04 20.61 -34.26
N ILE A 263 -18.33 20.26 -34.23
CA ILE A 263 -18.89 19.25 -33.32
C ILE A 263 -19.18 18.00 -34.14
N LEU A 264 -18.63 16.86 -33.74
CA LEU A 264 -18.92 15.52 -34.30
C LEU A 264 -18.61 15.35 -35.81
N GLY A 265 -17.58 16.01 -36.32
CA GLY A 265 -17.08 15.77 -37.69
C GLY A 265 -18.03 16.20 -38.81
N LEU A 266 -19.13 16.91 -38.49
CA LEU A 266 -20.05 17.51 -39.46
C LEU A 266 -20.01 19.03 -39.32
N ASP A 267 -20.15 19.73 -40.45
CA ASP A 267 -20.30 21.19 -40.49
C ASP A 267 -21.41 21.65 -39.54
N LYS A 268 -21.17 22.73 -38.77
CA LYS A 268 -22.10 23.26 -37.74
C LYS A 268 -23.47 23.55 -38.35
N THR A 269 -23.49 24.01 -39.60
CA THR A 269 -24.70 24.26 -40.39
C THR A 269 -25.47 22.96 -40.66
N ILE A 270 -24.76 21.89 -41.01
CA ILE A 270 -25.36 20.56 -41.25
C ILE A 270 -25.91 19.99 -39.94
N PHE A 271 -25.21 20.16 -38.81
CA PHE A 271 -25.68 19.68 -37.51
C PHE A 271 -27.02 20.31 -37.10
N PHE A 272 -27.16 21.63 -37.21
CA PHE A 272 -28.42 22.31 -36.86
C PHE A 272 -29.59 21.93 -37.80
N VAL A 273 -29.31 21.64 -39.07
CA VAL A 273 -30.33 21.15 -40.01
C VAL A 273 -30.81 19.75 -39.63
N ILE A 274 -29.90 18.86 -39.24
CA ILE A 274 -30.25 17.49 -38.81
C ILE A 274 -31.07 17.52 -37.52
N VAL A 275 -30.63 18.30 -36.52
CA VAL A 275 -31.35 18.43 -35.24
C VAL A 275 -32.73 19.07 -35.48
N GLY A 276 -32.82 20.10 -36.32
CA GLY A 276 -34.09 20.71 -36.70
C GLY A 276 -35.05 19.72 -37.36
N ALA A 277 -34.55 18.92 -38.32
CA ALA A 277 -35.34 17.89 -38.98
C ALA A 277 -35.81 16.80 -38.01
N ALA A 278 -34.96 16.39 -37.05
CA ALA A 278 -35.32 15.40 -36.04
C ALA A 278 -36.41 15.92 -35.09
N VAL A 279 -36.35 17.18 -34.66
CA VAL A 279 -37.39 17.80 -33.82
C VAL A 279 -38.72 17.88 -34.56
N VAL A 280 -38.72 18.29 -35.83
CA VAL A 280 -39.94 18.33 -36.66
C VAL A 280 -40.51 16.92 -36.84
N PHE A 281 -39.66 15.92 -37.05
CA PHE A 281 -40.10 14.52 -37.18
C PHE A 281 -40.74 13.99 -35.89
N ILE A 282 -40.16 14.31 -34.72
CA ILE A 282 -40.72 13.96 -33.41
C ILE A 282 -42.06 14.65 -33.18
N LEU A 283 -42.21 15.92 -33.58
CA LEU A 283 -43.49 16.64 -33.51
C LEU A 283 -44.55 16.04 -34.45
N MET A 284 -44.17 15.61 -35.65
CA MET A 284 -45.09 14.93 -36.56
C MET A 284 -45.54 13.57 -36.01
N ILE A 285 -44.64 12.82 -35.38
CA ILE A 285 -44.97 11.56 -34.70
C ILE A 285 -45.90 11.81 -33.52
N SER A 286 -45.62 12.82 -32.68
CA SER A 286 -46.46 13.12 -31.51
C SER A 286 -47.87 13.55 -31.91
N VAL A 287 -48.02 14.34 -32.99
CA VAL A 287 -49.32 14.70 -33.57
C VAL A 287 -50.03 13.46 -34.15
N ALA A 288 -49.32 12.59 -34.86
CA ALA A 288 -49.90 11.36 -35.40
C ALA A 288 -50.40 10.42 -34.29
N ILE A 289 -49.64 10.28 -33.20
CA ILE A 289 -50.04 9.53 -32.00
C ILE A 289 -51.26 10.19 -31.35
N TYR A 290 -51.26 11.51 -31.19
CA TYR A 290 -52.40 12.25 -30.64
C TYR A 290 -53.67 12.05 -31.48
N LEU A 291 -53.58 12.11 -32.81
CA LEU A 291 -54.70 11.87 -33.71
C LEU A 291 -55.18 10.41 -33.65
N ARG A 292 -54.27 9.42 -33.56
CA ARG A 292 -54.64 8.01 -33.33
C ARG A 292 -55.37 7.83 -32.00
N ILE A 293 -54.90 8.44 -30.92
CA ILE A 293 -55.55 8.38 -29.61
C ILE A 293 -56.92 9.07 -29.64
N LYS A 294 -57.03 10.24 -30.29
CA LYS A 294 -58.30 10.97 -30.44
C LYS A 294 -59.31 10.15 -31.25
N ARG A 295 -58.88 9.52 -32.36
CA ARG A 295 -59.70 8.64 -33.20
C ARG A 295 -60.13 7.38 -32.45
N HIS A 296 -59.24 6.81 -31.63
CA HIS A 296 -59.57 5.67 -30.77
C HIS A 296 -60.55 6.04 -29.65
N ARG A 297 -60.43 7.24 -29.05
CA ARG A 297 -61.37 7.76 -28.06
C ARG A 297 -62.77 8.00 -28.65
N THR A 298 -62.86 8.58 -29.84
CA THR A 298 -64.14 8.77 -30.55
C THR A 298 -64.78 7.43 -30.95
N HIS A 299 -63.99 6.44 -31.35
CA HIS A 299 -64.50 5.08 -31.61
C HIS A 299 -64.95 4.35 -30.32
N ARG A 300 -64.31 4.64 -29.18
CA ARG A 300 -64.74 4.13 -27.86
C ARG A 300 -66.07 4.75 -27.40
N GLU A 301 -66.29 6.03 -27.65
CA GLU A 301 -67.57 6.70 -27.33
C GLU A 301 -68.72 6.19 -28.22
N ALA A 302 -68.45 5.81 -29.48
CA ALA A 302 -69.42 5.15 -30.35
C ALA A 302 -69.80 3.74 -29.86
N ASN A 303 -68.82 2.96 -29.35
CA ASN A 303 -69.05 1.62 -28.80
C ASN A 303 -69.68 1.61 -27.40
N LEU A 304 -69.53 2.68 -26.61
CA LEU A 304 -70.18 2.78 -25.29
C LEU A 304 -71.68 3.05 -25.42
N ARG A 305 -72.10 3.84 -26.42
CA ARG A 305 -73.53 4.09 -26.70
C ARG A 305 -74.27 2.83 -27.19
N THR A 306 -73.58 1.92 -27.86
CA THR A 306 -74.16 0.63 -28.31
C THR A 306 -74.27 -0.41 -27.19
N ARG A 307 -73.43 -0.33 -26.14
CA ARG A 307 -73.49 -1.27 -25.00
C ARG A 307 -74.53 -0.90 -23.93
N ILE A 308 -74.87 0.38 -23.76
CA ILE A 308 -75.88 0.81 -22.76
C ILE A 308 -77.32 0.44 -23.18
N LEU A 309 -77.60 0.24 -24.48
CA LEU A 309 -78.94 -0.16 -24.94
C LEU A 309 -79.20 -1.68 -24.92
N ASN A 310 -78.19 -2.52 -24.65
CA ASN A 310 -78.30 -3.97 -24.86
C ASN A 310 -78.00 -4.86 -23.63
N THR A 311 -77.89 -4.29 -22.43
CA THR A 311 -77.80 -5.07 -21.19
C THR A 311 -78.79 -4.55 -20.15
N SER A 312 -80.08 -4.67 -20.50
CA SER A 312 -81.19 -4.75 -19.55
C SER A 312 -81.83 -6.13 -19.66
N ASP A 313 -81.06 -7.19 -19.46
CA ASP A 313 -81.61 -8.46 -18.97
C ASP A 313 -80.51 -9.43 -18.51
N LYS A 314 -80.85 -10.27 -17.51
CA LYS A 314 -80.10 -11.42 -16.94
C LYS A 314 -79.18 -11.19 -15.74
N LYS A 315 -79.84 -11.19 -14.58
CA LYS A 315 -79.71 -12.05 -13.37
C LYS A 315 -78.38 -12.82 -13.10
N ALA A 316 -77.97 -12.72 -11.83
CA ALA A 316 -76.76 -13.20 -11.16
C ALA A 316 -76.51 -14.73 -11.11
N GLN A 317 -75.25 -15.09 -10.83
CA GLN A 317 -74.83 -16.20 -9.94
C GLN A 317 -73.33 -16.11 -9.63
N GLY A 318 -72.90 -16.66 -8.48
CA GLY A 318 -71.60 -16.41 -7.84
C GLY A 318 -70.70 -17.63 -7.60
N ILE A 319 -69.64 -17.35 -6.82
CA ILE A 319 -68.78 -18.18 -5.96
C ILE A 319 -67.71 -19.13 -6.59
N ALA A 320 -66.46 -18.92 -6.12
CA ALA A 320 -65.54 -19.88 -5.44
C ALA A 320 -64.26 -20.46 -6.12
N PHE A 321 -63.12 -20.20 -5.43
CA PHE A 321 -61.97 -21.08 -5.04
C PHE A 321 -61.09 -21.73 -6.14
N ARG A 322 -59.76 -21.95 -6.04
CA ARG A 322 -58.68 -21.94 -5.00
C ARG A 322 -57.28 -22.02 -5.71
N PRO A 323 -56.10 -22.23 -5.06
CA PRO A 323 -54.79 -21.62 -5.41
C PRO A 323 -53.72 -22.67 -5.82
N ALA A 324 -52.44 -22.26 -6.02
CA ALA A 324 -51.19 -22.93 -5.55
C ALA A 324 -49.91 -22.56 -6.35
N GLY A 325 -48.76 -22.60 -5.64
CA GLY A 325 -47.36 -22.62 -6.13
C GLY A 325 -46.60 -21.34 -5.75
N GLN A 326 -45.73 -21.23 -4.73
CA GLN A 326 -44.70 -22.08 -4.07
C GLN A 326 -43.38 -22.24 -4.87
N GLY A 327 -42.28 -21.83 -4.20
CA GLY A 327 -40.85 -22.03 -4.52
C GLY A 327 -40.05 -20.81 -4.01
N SER A 328 -39.63 -20.69 -2.75
CA SER A 328 -38.59 -21.40 -1.96
C SER A 328 -37.14 -21.13 -2.41
N ASP A 329 -36.54 -20.13 -1.74
CA ASP A 329 -35.22 -20.04 -1.10
C ASP A 329 -34.11 -21.03 -1.49
N GLU A 330 -32.89 -20.51 -1.66
CA GLU A 330 -31.73 -21.03 -0.92
C GLU A 330 -30.62 -19.96 -0.80
N GLU A 331 -30.37 -19.63 0.46
CA GLU A 331 -29.32 -18.82 1.05
C GLU A 331 -28.08 -19.71 1.26
N MET A 332 -26.87 -19.17 1.08
CA MET A 332 -25.63 -19.90 1.33
C MET A 332 -24.77 -19.08 2.30
N ASP A 333 -24.81 -19.49 3.55
CA ASP A 333 -23.94 -19.02 4.63
C ASP A 333 -22.49 -19.47 4.38
N LEU A 334 -21.54 -18.53 4.49
CA LEU A 334 -20.13 -18.83 4.64
C LEU A 334 -19.74 -18.59 6.11
N GLU A 335 -19.46 -19.69 6.82
CA GLU A 335 -18.77 -19.66 8.10
C GLU A 335 -17.35 -19.14 7.91
N VAL A 336 -17.06 -17.97 8.51
CA VAL A 336 -15.70 -17.47 8.69
C VAL A 336 -15.21 -18.01 10.02
N LEU A 337 -14.17 -18.85 9.95
CA LEU A 337 -13.40 -19.32 11.10
C LEU A 337 -12.90 -18.13 11.92
N ASP A 338 -13.31 -18.09 13.18
CA ASP A 338 -12.81 -17.15 14.18
C ASP A 338 -11.29 -17.32 14.33
N ASN A 339 -10.54 -16.29 13.92
CA ASN A 339 -9.14 -16.12 14.32
C ASN A 339 -9.15 -15.59 15.76
N GLU A 340 -9.16 -16.49 16.73
CA GLU A 340 -8.98 -16.16 18.13
C GLU A 340 -7.51 -15.73 18.35
N PRO A 341 -7.24 -14.53 18.90
CA PRO A 341 -5.90 -14.12 19.26
C PRO A 341 -5.42 -14.95 20.46
N LEU A 342 -4.34 -15.70 20.27
CA LEU A 342 -3.60 -16.37 21.34
C LEU A 342 -3.01 -15.29 22.27
N HIS A 343 -3.71 -15.01 23.36
CA HIS A 343 -3.13 -14.35 24.53
C HIS A 343 -2.11 -15.31 25.16
N LEU A 344 -0.82 -15.02 25.01
CA LEU A 344 0.22 -15.59 25.87
C LEU A 344 0.59 -14.53 26.91
N ASP A 345 -0.20 -14.51 27.98
CA ASP A 345 0.23 -13.92 29.24
C ASP A 345 1.34 -14.81 29.81
N GLU A 346 2.58 -14.31 29.83
CA GLU A 346 3.56 -14.46 30.93
C GLU A 346 4.95 -13.99 30.47
N GLU A 347 5.18 -12.68 30.60
CA GLU A 347 6.49 -12.06 30.47
C GLU A 347 7.34 -12.37 31.71
N ILE A 348 8.44 -13.11 31.57
CA ILE A 348 9.47 -13.15 32.62
C ILE A 348 10.44 -12.00 32.38
N LYS A 349 10.19 -10.91 33.11
CA LYS A 349 11.05 -9.74 33.17
C LYS A 349 12.26 -10.04 34.04
N ILE A 350 13.46 -10.05 33.46
CA ILE A 350 14.70 -9.95 34.24
C ILE A 350 15.19 -8.51 34.10
N GLN A 351 15.11 -7.77 35.19
CA GLN A 351 15.76 -6.47 35.38
C GLN A 351 16.94 -6.64 36.38
N PRO A 352 17.90 -5.71 36.36
CA PRO A 352 19.34 -5.99 36.38
C PRO A 352 19.92 -6.54 37.69
#